data_AF-A0A7S0QZU2-F1
#
_entry.id   AF-A0A7S0QZU2-F1
#
_cell.length_a   1.000
_cell.length_b   1.000
_cell.length_c   1.000
_cell.angle_alpha   90.00
_cell.angle_beta   90.00
_cell.angle_gamma   90.00
#
_symmetry.space_group_name_H-M   'P 1'
#
loop_
_entity.id
_entity.type
_entity.pdbx_description
1 polymer ?
#
loop_
_entity_poly.entity_id
_entity_poly.type
_entity_poly.pdbx_seq_one_letter_code
_entity_poly.pdbx_strand_id
1 'polypeptide(L)'
;EEAGLSQEMEELLMDVGISNPVTKESAGSLYHQQLSQQLCDFLAEVLERQGGVLALPDVYCLFNRARGTALVSPDDLLQACKLWEKLRLPLILEKFDSGVLAVKSRSHSDEEVCSKIKAMVRASITDDNLLGESTTVGDTAAMLKVPVTLALEYLLMAERRGELCRDDGPQGLRFYHNFFAGMDAGLS
;
A
#
# COMPACT_ATOMS: atom_id res chain seq x y z
N GLU A 1 20.05 -34.81 11.93
CA GLU A 1 19.18 -33.62 11.90
C GLU A 1 19.93 -32.35 11.44
N GLU A 2 20.97 -32.42 10.61
CA GLU A 2 21.63 -31.21 10.05
C GLU A 2 21.14 -30.81 8.65
N ALA A 3 20.44 -31.70 7.94
CA ALA A 3 19.98 -31.43 6.56
C ALA A 3 18.74 -30.52 6.49
N GLY A 4 17.94 -30.42 7.56
CA GLY A 4 16.71 -29.60 7.58
C GLY A 4 16.98 -28.11 7.79
N LEU A 5 17.97 -27.76 8.61
CA LEU A 5 18.34 -26.36 8.86
C LEU A 5 18.95 -25.68 7.63
N SER A 6 19.69 -26.41 6.79
CA SER A 6 20.25 -25.83 5.56
C SER A 6 19.18 -25.56 4.53
N GLN A 7 18.10 -26.36 4.49
CA GLN A 7 16.98 -26.18 3.56
C GLN A 7 16.08 -25.00 3.97
N GLU A 8 15.76 -24.87 5.26
CA GLU A 8 15.02 -23.70 5.75
C GLU A 8 15.84 -22.41 5.64
N MET A 9 17.17 -22.49 5.83
CA MET A 9 18.08 -21.37 5.63
C MET A 9 18.30 -21.05 4.14
N GLU A 10 18.26 -22.05 3.25
CA GLU A 10 18.22 -21.85 1.79
C GLU A 10 16.89 -21.27 1.32
N GLU A 11 15.75 -21.66 1.91
CA GLU A 11 14.43 -21.04 1.66
C GLU A 11 14.39 -19.60 2.18
N LEU A 12 15.07 -19.29 3.28
CA LEU A 12 15.24 -17.92 3.80
C LEU A 12 16.25 -17.10 2.98
N LEU A 13 17.24 -17.75 2.33
CA LEU A 13 18.21 -17.14 1.42
C LEU A 13 17.70 -17.05 -0.03
N MET A 14 16.62 -17.74 -0.37
CA MET A 14 15.84 -17.54 -1.59
C MET A 14 14.89 -16.31 -1.48
N ASP A 15 15.30 -15.28 -0.74
CA ASP A 15 14.69 -13.94 -0.82
C ASP A 15 15.12 -13.30 -2.14
N VAL A 16 14.42 -13.69 -3.22
CA VAL A 16 14.23 -12.98 -4.50
C VAL A 16 15.37 -12.00 -4.84
N GLY A 17 16.60 -12.50 -4.89
CA GLY A 17 17.74 -11.69 -5.28
C GLY A 17 17.63 -11.39 -6.77
N ILE A 18 17.55 -10.10 -7.14
CA ILE A 18 17.53 -9.72 -8.55
C ILE A 18 18.87 -10.13 -9.17
N SER A 19 18.88 -11.25 -9.88
CA SER A 19 20.11 -11.96 -10.25
C SER A 19 20.94 -11.19 -11.28
N ASN A 20 20.31 -10.30 -12.05
CA ASN A 20 20.98 -9.43 -13.02
C ASN A 20 20.39 -8.00 -12.96
N PRO A 21 20.84 -7.17 -12.00
CA PRO A 21 20.30 -5.83 -11.80
C PRO A 21 20.65 -4.91 -12.97
N VAL A 22 19.68 -4.11 -13.43
CA VAL A 22 19.91 -3.11 -14.48
C VAL A 22 20.80 -1.99 -13.93
N THR A 23 21.95 -1.71 -14.57
CA THR A 23 22.87 -0.62 -14.18
C THR A 23 22.99 0.42 -15.29
N LYS A 24 23.46 1.62 -14.95
CA LYS A 24 23.68 2.68 -15.94
C LYS A 24 24.74 2.27 -16.96
N GLU A 25 25.76 1.51 -16.57
CA GLU A 25 26.79 1.03 -17.49
C GLU A 25 26.25 -0.02 -18.47
N SER A 26 25.35 -0.91 -18.02
CA SER A 26 24.83 -1.98 -18.88
C SER A 26 23.71 -1.51 -19.82
N ALA A 27 22.88 -0.55 -19.39
CA ALA A 27 21.69 -0.14 -20.12
C ALA A 27 21.82 1.22 -20.85
N GLY A 28 22.78 2.06 -20.47
CA GLY A 28 23.01 3.37 -21.09
C GLY A 28 21.73 4.22 -21.17
N SER A 29 21.36 4.64 -22.39
CA SER A 29 20.16 5.47 -22.63
C SER A 29 18.83 4.80 -22.28
N LEU A 30 18.79 3.47 -22.21
CA LEU A 30 17.58 2.69 -21.90
C LEU A 30 17.46 2.37 -20.41
N TYR A 31 18.36 2.89 -19.57
CA TYR A 31 18.45 2.58 -18.14
C TYR A 31 17.10 2.67 -17.44
N HIS A 32 16.39 3.80 -17.52
CA HIS A 32 15.13 3.97 -16.81
C HIS A 32 14.01 3.08 -17.35
N GLN A 33 14.00 2.77 -18.66
CA GLN A 33 12.99 1.88 -19.24
C GLN A 33 13.19 0.43 -18.77
N GLN A 34 14.43 -0.06 -18.82
CA GLN A 34 14.75 -1.41 -18.34
C GLN A 34 14.58 -1.52 -16.83
N LEU A 35 14.97 -0.49 -16.08
CA LEU A 35 14.74 -0.41 -14.64
C LEU A 35 13.24 -0.43 -14.30
N SER A 36 12.41 0.28 -15.08
CA SER A 36 10.96 0.32 -14.91
C SER A 36 10.33 -1.07 -15.08
N GLN A 37 10.76 -1.83 -16.09
CA GLN A 37 10.31 -3.21 -16.29
C GLN A 37 10.76 -4.12 -15.14
N GLN A 38 12.05 -4.09 -14.79
CA GLN A 38 12.59 -4.90 -13.70
C GLN A 38 11.90 -4.62 -12.36
N LEU A 39 11.62 -3.35 -12.07
CA LEU A 39 10.90 -2.95 -10.86
C LEU A 39 9.44 -3.44 -10.90
N CYS A 40 8.79 -3.38 -12.06
CA CYS A 40 7.43 -3.88 -12.23
C CYS A 40 7.34 -5.39 -11.99
N ASP A 41 8.27 -6.16 -12.57
CA ASP A 41 8.29 -7.62 -12.45
C ASP A 41 8.57 -8.03 -11.00
N PHE A 42 9.52 -7.37 -10.34
CA PHE A 42 9.80 -7.59 -8.91
C PHE A 42 8.58 -7.30 -8.02
N LEU A 43 7.92 -6.17 -8.24
CA LEU A 43 6.80 -5.74 -7.40
C LEU A 43 5.51 -6.53 -7.63
N ALA A 44 5.35 -7.19 -8.78
CA ALA A 44 4.17 -8.01 -9.05
C ALA A 44 3.97 -9.07 -7.96
N GLU A 45 5.01 -9.85 -7.63
CA GLU A 45 4.95 -10.87 -6.59
C GLU A 45 4.81 -10.28 -5.18
N VAL A 46 5.47 -9.15 -4.91
CA VAL A 46 5.44 -8.50 -3.59
C VAL A 46 4.05 -7.94 -3.29
N LEU A 47 3.41 -7.29 -4.28
CA LEU A 47 2.08 -6.69 -4.11
C LEU A 47 1.00 -7.75 -3.92
N GLU A 48 1.10 -8.90 -4.59
CA GLU A 48 0.19 -10.04 -4.36
C GLU A 48 0.25 -10.53 -2.90
N ARG A 49 1.42 -10.48 -2.27
CA ARG A 49 1.62 -10.91 -0.87
C ARG A 49 1.26 -9.82 0.15
N GLN A 50 1.38 -8.54 -0.20
CA GLN A 50 1.23 -7.40 0.72
C GLN A 50 -0.03 -6.56 0.50
N GLY A 51 -1.15 -7.20 0.15
CA GLY A 51 -2.46 -6.53 0.11
C GLY A 51 -2.66 -5.57 -1.07
N GLY A 52 -1.83 -5.66 -2.11
CA GLY A 52 -2.02 -4.98 -3.40
C GLY A 52 -1.50 -3.54 -3.48
N VAL A 53 -0.94 -3.00 -2.39
CA VAL A 53 -0.43 -1.63 -2.34
C VAL A 53 0.79 -1.49 -1.41
N LEU A 54 1.75 -0.66 -1.79
CA LEU A 54 2.93 -0.33 -0.99
C LEU A 54 3.26 1.15 -1.05
N ALA A 55 3.78 1.71 0.05
CA ALA A 55 4.30 3.06 0.02
C ALA A 55 5.61 3.09 -0.80
N LEU A 56 5.84 4.16 -1.57
CA LEU A 56 7.04 4.29 -2.40
C LEU A 56 8.37 4.18 -1.61
N PRO A 57 8.48 4.69 -0.37
CA PRO A 57 9.67 4.45 0.46
C PRO A 57 9.91 2.97 0.78
N ASP A 58 8.85 2.20 1.02
CA ASP A 58 8.96 0.76 1.29
C ASP A 58 9.41 0.02 0.03
N VAL A 59 8.86 0.41 -1.13
CA VAL A 59 9.31 -0.09 -2.45
C VAL A 59 10.80 0.16 -2.65
N TYR A 60 11.29 1.36 -2.34
CA TYR A 60 12.72 1.69 -2.44
C TYR A 60 13.58 0.78 -1.57
N CYS A 61 13.20 0.61 -0.31
CA CYS A 61 13.93 -0.24 0.64
C CYS A 61 13.93 -1.70 0.20
N LEU A 62 12.77 -2.25 -0.16
CA LEU A 62 12.63 -3.65 -0.59
C LEU A 62 13.42 -3.93 -1.87
N PHE A 63 13.30 -3.07 -2.87
CA PHE A 63 13.98 -3.24 -4.15
C PHE A 63 15.49 -3.17 -4.00
N ASN A 64 16.01 -2.21 -3.22
CA ASN A 64 17.44 -2.12 -2.97
C ASN A 64 17.98 -3.28 -2.13
N ARG A 65 17.19 -3.80 -1.18
CA ARG A 65 17.54 -5.02 -0.44
C ARG A 65 17.67 -6.21 -1.38
N ALA A 66 16.73 -6.37 -2.31
CA ALA A 66 16.75 -7.44 -3.31
C ALA A 66 17.89 -7.30 -4.35
N ARG A 67 18.38 -6.08 -4.60
CA ARG A 67 19.51 -5.81 -5.52
C ARG A 67 20.90 -5.98 -4.88
N GLY A 68 20.98 -6.05 -3.55
CA GLY A 68 22.24 -6.20 -2.82
C GLY A 68 23.17 -4.98 -3.02
N THR A 69 24.24 -5.15 -3.81
CA THR A 69 25.27 -4.11 -4.00
C THR A 69 24.96 -3.15 -5.15
N ALA A 70 24.11 -3.54 -6.09
CA ALA A 70 23.78 -2.74 -7.27
C ALA A 70 22.66 -1.73 -6.97
N LEU A 71 22.83 -0.88 -5.95
CA LEU A 71 21.79 0.03 -5.45
C LEU A 71 21.29 1.02 -6.52
N VAL A 72 20.04 1.44 -6.35
CA VAL A 72 19.38 2.48 -7.17
C VAL A 72 19.10 3.69 -6.29
N SER A 73 19.26 4.89 -6.85
CA SER A 73 18.94 6.14 -6.15
C SER A 73 17.42 6.36 -6.04
N PRO A 74 16.92 7.12 -5.04
CA PRO A 74 15.50 7.44 -4.93
C PRO A 74 14.93 8.10 -6.19
N ASP A 75 15.72 8.98 -6.83
CA ASP A 75 15.32 9.68 -8.05
C ASP A 75 15.20 8.73 -9.24
N ASP A 76 16.17 7.83 -9.43
CA ASP A 76 16.15 6.85 -10.51
C ASP A 76 14.94 5.91 -10.37
N LEU A 77 14.62 5.48 -9.14
CA LEU A 77 13.46 4.64 -8.84
C LEU A 77 12.15 5.38 -9.11
N LEU A 78 12.03 6.64 -8.68
CA LEU A 78 10.84 7.45 -8.96
C LEU A 78 10.64 7.67 -10.47
N GLN A 79 11.71 7.93 -11.23
CA GLN A 79 11.64 8.03 -12.69
C GLN A 79 11.19 6.71 -13.33
N ALA A 80 11.68 5.57 -12.84
CA ALA A 80 11.26 4.26 -13.31
C ALA A 80 9.75 4.01 -13.06
N CYS A 81 9.22 4.38 -11.88
CA CYS A 81 7.79 4.27 -11.58
C CYS A 81 6.93 5.14 -12.51
N LYS A 82 7.37 6.38 -12.81
CA LYS A 82 6.65 7.29 -13.72
C LYS A 82 6.54 6.78 -15.16
N LEU A 83 7.39 5.84 -15.56
CA LEU A 83 7.34 5.25 -16.89
C LEU A 83 6.26 4.17 -17.05
N TRP A 84 5.69 3.65 -15.95
CA TRP A 84 4.70 2.57 -16.02
C TRP A 84 3.45 2.93 -16.83
N GLU A 85 2.96 4.16 -16.74
CA GLU A 85 1.83 4.62 -17.55
C GLU A 85 2.16 4.61 -19.05
N LYS A 86 3.35 5.11 -19.41
CA LYS A 86 3.82 5.19 -20.80
C LYS A 86 4.07 3.80 -21.39
N LEU A 87 4.60 2.89 -20.57
CA LEU A 87 4.89 1.50 -20.92
C LEU A 87 3.66 0.59 -20.81
N ARG A 88 2.52 1.12 -20.35
CA ARG A 88 1.26 0.37 -20.12
C ARG A 88 1.44 -0.85 -19.23
N LEU A 89 2.25 -0.70 -18.18
CA LEU A 89 2.51 -1.75 -17.21
C LEU A 89 1.33 -1.89 -16.23
N PRO A 90 1.19 -3.08 -15.58
CA PRO A 90 0.07 -3.38 -14.70
C PRO A 90 0.11 -2.64 -13.36
N LEU A 91 1.20 -1.94 -13.05
CA LEU A 91 1.35 -1.14 -11.85
C LEU A 91 1.16 0.35 -12.13
N ILE A 92 0.72 1.09 -11.11
CA ILE A 92 0.56 2.54 -11.15
C ILE A 92 1.21 3.18 -9.94
N LEU A 93 1.77 4.37 -10.17
CA LEU A 93 2.24 5.26 -9.12
C LEU A 93 1.13 6.26 -8.81
N GLU A 94 0.62 6.21 -7.59
CA GLU A 94 -0.42 7.10 -7.12
C GLU A 94 0.12 8.07 -6.07
N LYS A 95 -0.50 9.25 -6.01
CA LYS A 95 -0.26 10.26 -4.99
C LYS A 95 -1.55 10.51 -4.20
N PHE A 96 -1.52 10.23 -2.91
CA PHE A 96 -2.60 10.59 -1.98
C PHE A 96 -2.61 12.10 -1.69
N ASP A 97 -3.73 12.60 -1.16
CA ASP A 97 -3.92 14.04 -0.86
C ASP A 97 -2.91 14.58 0.16
N SER A 98 -2.41 13.72 1.07
CA SER A 98 -1.34 14.06 2.00
C SER A 98 0.03 14.29 1.33
N GLY A 99 0.17 13.85 0.08
CA GLY A 99 1.43 13.82 -0.65
C GLY A 99 2.16 12.47 -0.58
N VAL A 100 1.66 11.51 0.19
CA VAL A 100 2.21 10.14 0.20
C VAL A 100 2.11 9.53 -1.20
N LEU A 101 3.23 8.99 -1.67
CA LEU A 101 3.31 8.25 -2.92
C LEU A 101 3.20 6.75 -2.63
N ALA A 102 2.38 6.06 -3.40
CA ALA A 102 2.20 4.63 -3.30
C ALA A 102 2.21 3.96 -4.67
N VAL A 103 2.62 2.69 -4.67
CA VAL A 103 2.54 1.80 -5.82
C VAL A 103 1.41 0.82 -5.58
N LYS A 104 0.47 0.73 -6.51
CA LYS A 104 -0.61 -0.25 -6.47
C LYS A 104 -0.78 -0.95 -7.81
N SER A 105 -1.37 -2.13 -7.80
CA SER A 105 -1.85 -2.77 -9.03
C SER A 105 -2.96 -1.93 -9.65
N ARG A 106 -3.06 -1.91 -10.98
CA ARG A 106 -4.18 -1.28 -11.71
C ARG A 106 -5.54 -1.91 -11.35
N SER A 107 -5.53 -3.17 -10.89
CA SER A 107 -6.73 -3.86 -10.42
C SER A 107 -7.14 -3.48 -9.00
N HIS A 108 -6.30 -2.77 -8.26
CA HIS A 108 -6.59 -2.37 -6.88
C HIS A 108 -7.50 -1.14 -6.87
N SER A 109 -8.72 -1.30 -6.36
CA SER A 109 -9.74 -0.24 -6.32
C SER A 109 -9.85 0.38 -4.93
N ASP A 110 -9.79 1.70 -4.90
CA ASP A 110 -9.99 2.50 -3.70
C ASP A 110 -11.42 2.39 -3.16
N GLU A 111 -12.41 2.23 -4.05
CA GLU A 111 -13.82 1.99 -3.71
C GLU A 111 -13.99 0.68 -2.94
N GLU A 112 -13.32 -0.39 -3.37
CA GLU A 112 -13.37 -1.68 -2.67
C GLU A 112 -12.72 -1.58 -1.28
N VAL A 113 -11.62 -0.84 -1.15
CA VAL A 113 -10.95 -0.61 0.13
C VAL A 113 -11.85 0.19 1.08
N CYS A 114 -12.42 1.32 0.63
CA CYS A 114 -13.38 2.09 1.43
C CYS A 114 -14.58 1.24 1.84
N SER A 115 -15.13 0.43 0.92
CA SER A 115 -16.26 -0.46 1.20
C SER A 115 -15.93 -1.50 2.29
N LYS A 116 -14.71 -2.07 2.28
CA LYS A 116 -14.23 -2.99 3.32
C LYS A 116 -14.10 -2.30 4.68
N ILE A 117 -13.52 -1.10 4.72
CA ILE A 117 -13.40 -0.30 5.96
C ILE A 117 -14.80 0.02 6.50
N LYS A 118 -15.71 0.47 5.66
CA LYS A 118 -17.09 0.76 6.03
C LYS A 118 -17.81 -0.46 6.58
N ALA A 119 -17.65 -1.63 5.94
CA ALA A 119 -18.22 -2.88 6.44
C ALA A 119 -17.66 -3.26 7.81
N MET A 120 -16.34 -3.11 8.02
CA MET A 120 -15.69 -3.39 9.30
C MET A 120 -16.24 -2.52 10.43
N VAL A 121 -16.35 -1.20 10.21
CA VAL A 121 -16.86 -0.28 11.25
C VAL A 121 -18.36 -0.47 11.49
N ARG A 122 -19.13 -0.89 10.47
CA ARG A 122 -20.57 -1.17 10.62
C ARG A 122 -20.87 -2.54 11.23
N ALA A 123 -19.93 -3.49 11.21
CA ALA A 123 -20.16 -4.85 11.71
C ALA A 123 -20.47 -4.89 13.22
N SER A 124 -20.03 -3.87 13.96
CA SER A 124 -20.25 -3.71 15.40
C SER A 124 -21.48 -2.86 15.75
N ILE A 125 -22.22 -2.35 14.76
CA ILE A 125 -23.46 -1.59 14.98
C ILE A 125 -24.56 -2.58 15.36
N THR A 126 -25.25 -2.29 16.45
CA THR A 126 -26.43 -3.00 16.92
C THR A 126 -27.60 -2.02 17.09
N ASP A 127 -28.83 -2.53 17.22
CA ASP A 127 -30.01 -1.68 17.44
C ASP A 127 -29.86 -0.78 18.69
N ASP A 128 -29.11 -1.23 19.69
CA ASP A 128 -28.83 -0.51 20.94
C ASP A 128 -27.58 0.39 20.87
N ASN A 129 -26.70 0.21 19.88
CA ASN A 129 -25.48 1.00 19.68
C ASN A 129 -25.31 1.43 18.23
N LEU A 130 -26.01 2.51 17.86
CA LEU A 130 -25.95 3.11 16.52
C LEU A 130 -24.56 3.64 16.14
N LEU A 131 -23.68 3.90 17.12
CA LEU A 131 -22.32 4.37 16.88
C LEU A 131 -21.38 3.23 16.45
N GLY A 132 -21.64 2.01 16.94
CA GLY A 132 -20.75 0.86 16.78
C GLY A 132 -19.44 1.00 17.58
N GLU A 133 -18.48 0.15 17.24
CA GLU A 133 -17.09 0.22 17.74
C GLU A 133 -16.23 1.10 16.84
N SER A 134 -15.30 1.85 17.44
CA SER A 134 -14.29 2.59 16.69
C SER A 134 -13.29 1.65 16.05
N THR A 135 -12.73 2.06 14.92
CA THR A 135 -11.47 1.49 14.41
C THR A 135 -10.31 2.46 14.59
N THR A 136 -9.13 1.92 14.89
CA THR A 136 -7.88 2.68 14.84
C THR A 136 -7.16 2.47 13.52
N VAL A 137 -6.15 3.31 13.26
CA VAL A 137 -5.27 3.14 12.10
C VAL A 137 -4.58 1.77 12.13
N GLY A 138 -4.17 1.29 13.31
CA GLY A 138 -3.51 -0.01 13.46
C GLY A 138 -4.43 -1.19 13.14
N ASP A 139 -5.67 -1.15 13.63
CA ASP A 139 -6.66 -2.20 13.33
C ASP A 139 -6.95 -2.26 11.83
N THR A 140 -7.10 -1.09 11.20
CA THR A 140 -7.32 -0.99 9.76
C THR A 140 -6.12 -1.51 8.96
N ALA A 141 -4.90 -1.20 9.40
CA ALA A 141 -3.68 -1.70 8.77
C ALA A 141 -3.58 -3.23 8.83
N ALA A 142 -3.89 -3.82 9.98
CA ALA A 142 -3.91 -5.26 10.17
C ALA A 142 -4.99 -5.94 9.30
N MET A 143 -6.19 -5.36 9.24
CA MET A 143 -7.31 -5.89 8.44
C MET A 143 -7.02 -5.85 6.95
N LEU A 144 -6.51 -4.71 6.45
CA LEU A 144 -6.20 -4.53 5.03
C LEU A 144 -4.87 -5.18 4.62
N LYS A 145 -4.03 -5.59 5.59
CA LYS A 145 -2.66 -6.06 5.38
C LYS A 145 -1.80 -5.04 4.63
N VAL A 146 -1.90 -3.77 5.01
CA VAL A 146 -1.14 -2.66 4.42
C VAL A 146 -0.34 -1.93 5.51
N PRO A 147 0.72 -1.20 5.15
CA PRO A 147 1.41 -0.30 6.07
C PRO A 147 0.47 0.70 6.77
N VAL A 148 0.76 1.03 8.02
CA VAL A 148 -0.02 1.98 8.85
C VAL A 148 -0.19 3.34 8.16
N THR A 149 0.83 3.80 7.44
CA THR A 149 0.79 5.05 6.66
C THR A 149 -0.32 5.02 5.62
N LEU A 150 -0.45 3.92 4.87
CA LEU A 150 -1.50 3.76 3.86
C LEU A 150 -2.87 3.51 4.48
N ALA A 151 -2.94 2.78 5.60
CA ALA A 151 -4.19 2.61 6.33
C ALA A 151 -4.79 3.96 6.76
N LEU A 152 -3.95 4.89 7.21
CA LEU A 152 -4.36 6.26 7.53
C LEU A 152 -4.90 6.99 6.29
N GLU A 153 -4.22 6.90 5.14
CA GLU A 153 -4.70 7.51 3.89
C GLU A 153 -6.08 6.99 3.48
N TYR A 154 -6.31 5.68 3.58
CA TYR A 154 -7.61 5.08 3.27
C TYR A 154 -8.70 5.50 4.26
N LEU A 155 -8.40 5.61 5.55
CA LEU A 155 -9.35 6.11 6.55
C LEU A 155 -9.72 7.57 6.29
N LEU A 156 -8.72 8.42 6.02
CA LEU A 156 -8.95 9.82 5.67
C LEU A 156 -9.71 9.95 4.34
N MET A 157 -9.49 9.06 3.38
CA MET A 157 -10.24 9.02 2.13
C MET A 157 -11.71 8.63 2.37
N ALA A 158 -11.98 7.62 3.19
CA ALA A 158 -13.33 7.22 3.56
C ALA A 158 -14.06 8.33 4.35
N GLU A 159 -13.34 9.06 5.22
CA GLU A 159 -13.85 10.26 5.89
C GLU A 159 -14.23 11.36 4.88
N ARG A 160 -13.35 11.66 3.91
CA ARG A 160 -13.63 12.66 2.85
C ARG A 160 -14.85 12.28 1.99
N ARG A 161 -15.09 10.98 1.81
CA ARG A 161 -16.29 10.45 1.14
C ARG A 161 -17.55 10.51 2.02
N GLY A 162 -17.43 10.97 3.27
CA GLY A 162 -18.53 11.07 4.23
C GLY A 162 -18.95 9.72 4.80
N GLU A 163 -18.16 8.66 4.64
CA GLU A 163 -18.49 7.32 5.13
C GLU A 163 -18.14 7.13 6.61
N LEU A 164 -17.09 7.81 7.04
CA LEU A 164 -16.56 7.79 8.41
C LEU A 164 -16.55 9.20 9.01
N CYS A 165 -16.58 9.26 10.33
CA CYS A 165 -16.25 10.45 11.10
C CYS A 165 -15.08 10.12 12.04
N ARG A 166 -14.22 11.11 12.32
CA ARG A 166 -13.08 10.94 13.22
C ARG A 166 -13.35 11.54 14.59
N ASP A 167 -12.81 10.91 15.61
CA ASP A 167 -12.62 11.45 16.94
C ASP A 167 -11.11 11.59 17.19
N ASP A 168 -10.66 12.83 17.35
CA ASP A 168 -9.27 13.16 17.64
C ASP A 168 -9.18 13.73 19.06
N GLY A 169 -8.87 12.85 20.01
CA GLY A 169 -8.86 13.16 21.42
C GLY A 169 -7.59 12.70 22.13
N PRO A 170 -7.49 12.90 23.45
CA PRO A 170 -6.33 12.49 24.24
C PRO A 170 -6.03 10.99 24.19
N GLN A 171 -7.01 10.18 23.80
CA GLN A 171 -6.92 8.73 23.66
C GLN A 171 -6.38 8.29 22.29
N GLY A 172 -6.10 9.24 21.39
CA GLY A 172 -5.63 9.02 20.03
C GLY A 172 -6.73 9.17 18.98
N LEU A 173 -6.32 9.00 17.72
CA LEU A 173 -7.18 9.13 16.55
C LEU A 173 -8.01 7.86 16.33
N ARG A 174 -9.33 8.00 16.36
CA ARG A 174 -10.32 6.93 16.13
C ARG A 174 -11.26 7.31 14.99
N PHE A 175 -11.73 6.29 14.27
CA PHE A 175 -12.71 6.46 13.20
C PHE A 175 -13.97 5.65 13.51
N TYR A 176 -15.11 6.26 13.26
CA TYR A 176 -16.44 5.70 13.50
C TYR A 176 -17.28 5.76 12.21
N HIS A 177 -18.38 5.01 12.18
CA HIS A 177 -19.35 5.15 11.11
C HIS A 177 -19.93 6.56 11.14
N ASN A 178 -19.97 7.24 9.99
CA ASN A 178 -20.61 8.55 9.91
C ASN A 178 -22.14 8.43 10.00
N PHE A 179 -22.67 8.50 11.23
CA PHE A 179 -24.10 8.53 11.49
C PHE A 179 -24.73 9.91 11.26
N PHE A 180 -23.92 10.98 11.14
CA PHE A 180 -24.41 12.34 10.88
C PHE A 180 -24.91 12.54 9.45
N ALA A 181 -24.36 11.78 8.49
CA ALA A 181 -24.74 11.90 7.07
C ALA A 181 -26.24 11.68 6.79
N GLY A 182 -26.95 10.93 7.66
CA GLY A 182 -28.39 10.72 7.56
C GLY A 182 -29.24 11.80 8.26
N MET A 183 -28.65 12.63 9.12
CA MET A 183 -29.36 13.64 9.91
C MET A 183 -29.58 14.93 9.13
N ASP A 184 -28.66 15.31 8.24
CA ASP A 184 -28.80 16.53 7.41
C ASP A 184 -29.93 16.44 6.38
N ALA A 185 -30.31 15.23 5.95
CA ALA A 185 -31.43 15.02 5.01
C ALA A 185 -32.81 15.39 5.59
N GLY A 186 -32.92 15.62 6.90
CA GLY A 186 -34.14 16.08 7.57
C GLY A 186 -34.23 17.59 7.81
N LEU A 187 -33.19 18.36 7.42
CA LEU A 187 -33.06 19.80 7.68
C LEU A 187 -33.16 20.68 6.42
N SER A 188 -33.43 20.08 5.25
CA SER A 188 -33.66 20.77 3.97
C SER A 188 -35.13 20.79 3.56
#